data_AF-A0A3T0JU78-F1
#
_entry.id   AF-A0A3T0JU78-F1
#
_cell.length_a   1.000
_cell.length_b   1.000
_cell.length_c   1.000
_cell.angle_alpha   90.00
_cell.angle_beta   90.00
_cell.angle_gamma   90.00
#
_symmetry.space_group_name_H-M   'P 1'
#
loop_
_entity.id
_entity.type
_entity.pdbx_description
1 polymer ?
#
loop_
_entity_poly.entity_id
_entity_poly.type
_entity_poly.pdbx_seq_one_letter_code
_entity_poly.pdbx_strand_id
1 'polypeptide(L)'
;MYNPPLPSEGSQTPQGAPMGSHVDVFGQRIERHGNERIRLLLKSFGLRTSLIRLKVIDTLLVAAEDDRRLGVRGVHSQLLDLDIPLSFLSVREVLKRLCAEGVITFNDDKSYSLHPQAAAVLNND
;
A
#
# COMPACT_ATOMS: atom_id res chain seq x y z
N MET A 1 61.32 19.98 39.39
CA MET A 1 60.09 19.32 39.88
C MET A 1 59.30 18.88 38.65
N TYR A 2 59.00 17.59 38.56
CA TYR A 2 58.56 16.88 37.36
C TYR A 2 57.04 16.64 37.40
N ASN A 3 56.37 16.92 36.27
CA ASN A 3 55.05 16.46 35.76
C ASN A 3 53.73 16.71 36.55
N PRO A 4 52.55 16.65 35.92
CA PRO A 4 52.11 17.11 34.57
C PRO A 4 50.68 17.73 34.57
N PRO A 5 50.18 18.28 33.43
CA PRO A 5 48.75 18.23 33.11
C PRO A 5 48.38 16.89 32.45
N LEU A 6 47.31 16.29 32.95
CA LEU A 6 46.72 15.04 32.48
C LEU A 6 46.14 15.19 31.06
N PRO A 7 46.41 14.22 30.15
CA PRO A 7 45.68 14.10 28.89
C PRO A 7 44.30 13.47 29.12
N SER A 8 43.33 13.94 28.36
CA SER A 8 41.96 13.45 28.31
C SER A 8 41.91 11.94 27.99
N GLU A 9 41.65 11.12 29.00
CA GLU A 9 40.97 9.84 28.81
C GLU A 9 39.51 10.15 28.44
N GLY A 10 38.89 9.59 27.41
CA GLY A 10 39.14 8.31 26.77
C GLY A 10 37.78 7.61 26.73
N SER A 11 37.17 7.51 25.55
CA SER A 11 36.03 6.61 25.26
C SER A 11 35.81 6.56 23.75
N GLN A 12 36.62 5.74 23.10
CA GLN A 12 36.20 4.71 22.15
C GLN A 12 35.06 5.07 21.17
N THR A 13 35.43 5.19 19.89
CA THR A 13 34.54 4.91 18.75
C THR A 13 33.84 3.56 18.92
N PRO A 14 32.59 3.42 18.46
CA PRO A 14 32.44 2.80 17.16
C PRO A 14 31.51 3.59 16.24
N GLN A 15 32.08 3.87 15.07
CA GLN A 15 31.42 3.79 13.77
C GLN A 15 30.25 2.78 13.81
N GLY A 16 29.03 3.29 13.82
CA GLY A 16 27.79 2.52 13.80
C GLY A 16 26.80 3.22 12.91
N ALA A 17 26.75 2.77 11.65
CA ALA A 17 25.75 2.96 10.60
C ALA A 17 24.61 4.00 10.81
N PRO A 18 24.30 4.84 9.80
CA PRO A 18 22.93 5.33 9.62
C PRO A 18 22.05 4.13 9.21
N MET A 19 21.70 3.29 10.18
CA MET A 19 20.81 2.16 9.98
C MET A 19 19.39 2.64 10.28
N GLY A 20 18.57 2.74 9.23
CA GLY A 20 17.12 2.89 9.40
C GLY A 20 16.47 4.05 8.65
N SER A 21 16.86 4.34 7.42
CA SER A 21 15.95 5.04 6.48
C SER A 21 16.14 4.51 5.07
N HIS A 22 16.24 3.19 4.94
CA HIS A 22 16.20 2.50 3.65
C HIS A 22 15.14 1.38 3.65
N VAL A 23 14.11 1.50 4.49
CA VAL A 23 12.91 0.64 4.42
C VAL A 23 11.76 1.33 3.68
N ASP A 24 11.74 2.66 3.62
CA ASP A 24 10.68 3.43 2.94
C ASP A 24 11.14 4.10 1.62
N VAL A 25 12.07 3.49 0.90
CA VAL A 25 12.35 3.94 -0.49
C VAL A 25 11.92 2.90 -1.50
N PHE A 26 12.02 1.62 -1.14
CA PHE A 26 11.52 0.52 -1.95
C PHE A 26 10.00 0.40 -1.85
N GLY A 27 9.42 0.45 -0.64
CA GLY A 27 7.97 0.49 -0.45
C GLY A 27 7.35 1.69 -1.18
N GLN A 28 7.92 2.88 -1.00
CA GLN A 28 7.44 4.10 -1.64
C GLN A 28 7.60 4.11 -3.18
N ARG A 29 8.62 3.43 -3.74
CA ARG A 29 8.75 3.28 -5.21
C ARG A 29 7.81 2.24 -5.80
N ILE A 30 7.60 1.11 -5.10
CA ILE A 30 6.62 0.09 -5.49
C ILE A 30 5.20 0.69 -5.40
N GLU A 31 4.91 1.46 -4.34
CA GLU A 31 3.66 2.21 -4.21
C GLU A 31 3.50 3.25 -5.31
N ARG A 32 4.55 4.02 -5.65
CA ARG A 32 4.45 5.01 -6.76
C ARG A 32 4.13 4.33 -8.09
N HIS A 33 4.80 3.23 -8.41
CA HIS A 33 4.61 2.50 -9.66
C HIS A 33 3.24 1.78 -9.71
N GLY A 34 2.82 1.16 -8.60
CA GLY A 34 1.48 0.57 -8.46
C GLY A 34 0.38 1.62 -8.62
N ASN A 35 0.53 2.78 -7.97
CA ASN A 35 -0.43 3.88 -8.10
C ASN A 35 -0.54 4.43 -9.52
N GLU A 36 0.53 4.43 -10.31
CA GLU A 36 0.47 4.81 -11.74
C GLU A 36 -0.34 3.80 -12.57
N ARG A 37 -0.06 2.50 -12.40
CA ARG A 37 -0.82 1.43 -13.07
C ARG A 37 -2.29 1.44 -12.68
N ILE A 38 -2.61 1.61 -11.40
CA ILE A 38 -4.00 1.71 -10.91
C ILE A 38 -4.67 2.99 -11.44
N ARG A 39 -3.95 4.11 -11.60
CA ARG A 39 -4.49 5.33 -12.25
C ARG A 39 -4.88 5.07 -13.71
N LEU A 40 -4.02 4.37 -14.46
CA LEU A 40 -4.32 3.97 -15.84
C LEU A 40 -5.52 3.02 -15.90
N LEU A 41 -5.58 2.05 -14.99
CA LEU A 41 -6.72 1.15 -14.85
C LEU A 41 -8.02 1.94 -14.64
N LEU A 42 -8.08 2.81 -13.63
CA LEU A 42 -9.26 3.63 -13.37
C LEU A 42 -9.66 4.45 -14.61
N LYS A 43 -8.69 5.04 -15.31
CA LYS A 43 -8.94 5.77 -16.57
C LYS A 43 -9.53 4.87 -17.66
N SER A 44 -9.02 3.65 -17.83
CA SER A 44 -9.53 2.67 -18.80
C SER A 44 -10.96 2.24 -18.53
N PHE A 45 -11.39 2.27 -17.27
CA PHE A 45 -12.76 1.96 -16.85
C PHE A 45 -13.65 3.22 -16.74
N GLY A 46 -13.19 4.39 -17.21
CA GLY A 46 -13.95 5.64 -17.17
C GLY A 46 -14.12 6.24 -15.78
N LEU A 47 -13.33 5.78 -14.80
CA LEU A 47 -13.41 6.19 -13.41
C LEU A 47 -12.48 7.37 -13.11
N ARG A 48 -13.02 8.33 -12.35
CA ARG A 48 -12.18 9.36 -11.73
C ARG A 48 -11.15 8.74 -10.81
N THR A 49 -9.90 9.21 -10.93
CA THR A 49 -8.79 8.88 -10.05
C THR A 49 -9.01 9.57 -8.70
N SER A 50 -8.92 8.80 -7.62
CA SER A 50 -9.10 9.31 -6.25
C SER A 50 -8.28 8.43 -5.31
N LEU A 51 -7.72 9.02 -4.25
CA LEU A 51 -6.87 8.31 -3.29
C LEU A 51 -7.56 7.07 -2.71
N ILE A 52 -8.84 7.18 -2.35
CA ILE A 52 -9.61 6.07 -1.79
C ILE A 52 -9.69 4.88 -2.75
N ARG A 53 -9.97 5.14 -4.03
CA ARG A 53 -10.09 4.07 -5.05
C ARG A 53 -8.74 3.43 -5.32
N LEU A 54 -7.70 4.25 -5.40
CA LEU A 54 -6.33 3.79 -5.55
C LEU A 54 -5.97 2.85 -4.40
N LYS A 55 -6.19 3.29 -3.17
CA LYS A 55 -5.81 2.52 -1.99
C LYS A 55 -6.63 1.25 -1.81
N VAL A 56 -7.93 1.27 -2.12
CA VAL A 56 -8.75 0.04 -2.11
C VAL A 56 -8.23 -0.98 -3.12
N ILE A 57 -7.90 -0.55 -4.34
CA ILE A 57 -7.39 -1.47 -5.38
C ILE A 57 -5.97 -1.96 -5.04
N ASP A 58 -5.09 -1.08 -4.57
CA ASP A 58 -3.75 -1.39 -4.06
C ASP A 58 -3.80 -2.45 -2.96
N THR A 59 -4.68 -2.24 -1.97
CA THR A 59 -4.92 -3.18 -0.86
C THR A 59 -5.38 -4.56 -1.36
N LEU A 60 -6.25 -4.59 -2.38
CA LEU A 60 -6.73 -5.83 -2.99
C LEU A 60 -5.64 -6.53 -3.81
N LEU A 61 -4.76 -5.78 -4.48
CA LEU A 61 -3.62 -6.31 -5.23
C LEU A 61 -2.60 -6.96 -4.31
N VAL A 62 -2.16 -6.23 -3.27
CA VAL A 62 -1.19 -6.75 -2.29
C VAL A 62 -1.71 -8.02 -1.62
N ALA A 63 -3.01 -8.06 -1.28
CA ALA A 63 -3.59 -9.28 -0.72
C ALA A 63 -3.63 -10.43 -1.73
N ALA A 64 -3.96 -10.15 -3.00
CA ALA A 64 -3.95 -11.17 -4.05
C ALA A 64 -2.54 -11.73 -4.32
N GLU A 65 -1.49 -10.91 -4.21
CA GLU A 65 -0.09 -11.35 -4.30
C GLU A 65 0.31 -12.31 -3.16
N ASP A 66 -0.30 -12.14 -1.99
CA ASP A 66 -0.09 -13.01 -0.81
C ASP A 66 -1.08 -14.20 -0.77
N ASP A 67 -1.78 -14.49 -1.88
CA ASP A 67 -2.87 -15.49 -1.99
C ASP A 67 -4.01 -15.26 -0.97
N ARG A 68 -4.10 -14.05 -0.39
CA ARG A 68 -5.13 -13.66 0.57
C ARG A 68 -6.31 -13.01 -0.14
N ARG A 69 -7.51 -13.40 0.30
CA ARG A 69 -8.78 -12.83 -0.18
C ARG A 69 -9.33 -11.86 0.85
N LEU A 70 -9.72 -10.66 0.42
CA LEU A 70 -10.22 -9.63 1.33
C LEU A 70 -11.73 -9.42 1.20
N GLY A 71 -12.46 -9.61 2.29
CA GLY A 71 -13.82 -9.09 2.43
C GLY A 71 -13.84 -7.61 2.81
N VAL A 72 -15.03 -7.02 2.94
CA VAL A 72 -15.21 -5.60 3.35
C VAL A 72 -14.46 -5.28 4.64
N ARG A 73 -14.47 -6.20 5.61
CA ARG A 73 -13.76 -6.05 6.91
C ARG A 73 -12.25 -5.98 6.73
N GLY A 74 -11.68 -6.83 5.88
CA GLY A 74 -10.25 -6.83 5.60
C GLY A 74 -9.81 -5.54 4.92
N VAL A 75 -10.54 -5.10 3.90
CA VAL A 75 -10.28 -3.83 3.21
C VAL A 75 -10.38 -2.65 4.17
N HIS A 76 -11.43 -2.60 5.00
CA HIS A 76 -11.60 -1.54 6.00
C HIS A 76 -10.47 -1.53 7.02
N SER A 77 -10.05 -2.69 7.53
CA SER A 77 -8.94 -2.79 8.48
C SER A 77 -7.63 -2.30 7.87
N GLN A 78 -7.33 -2.66 6.61
CA GLN A 78 -6.12 -2.17 5.93
C GLN A 78 -6.18 -0.67 5.65
N LEU A 79 -7.33 -0.13 5.24
CA LEU A 79 -7.49 1.32 5.09
C LEU A 79 -7.27 2.08 6.40
N LEU A 80 -7.72 1.52 7.53
CA LEU A 80 -7.45 2.10 8.85
C LEU A 80 -5.97 2.06 9.20
N ASP A 81 -5.28 0.96 8.90
CA ASP A 81 -3.82 0.82 9.13
C ASP A 81 -3.02 1.85 8.33
N LEU A 82 -3.52 2.22 7.15
CA LEU A 82 -2.96 3.24 6.26
C LEU A 82 -3.34 4.67 6.65
N ASP A 83 -3.90 4.89 7.85
CA ASP A 83 -4.39 6.18 8.35
C ASP A 83 -5.46 6.83 7.43
N ILE A 84 -6.27 6.00 6.76
CA ILE A 84 -7.41 6.46 5.94
C ILE A 84 -8.70 6.19 6.73
N PRO A 85 -9.20 7.15 7.52
CA PRO A 85 -10.39 6.98 8.34
C PRO A 85 -11.65 7.00 7.47
N LEU A 86 -11.97 5.87 6.87
CA LEU A 86 -13.25 5.65 6.18
C LEU A 86 -14.15 4.78 7.02
N SER A 87 -15.40 5.19 7.14
CA SER A 87 -16.44 4.38 7.76
C SER A 87 -16.65 3.08 6.98
N PHE A 88 -16.96 2.01 7.70
CA PHE A 88 -17.29 0.70 7.12
C PHE A 88 -18.37 0.78 6.01
N LEU A 89 -19.39 1.63 6.20
CA LEU A 89 -20.42 1.89 5.19
C LEU A 89 -19.82 2.47 3.90
N SER A 90 -18.96 3.48 4.03
CA SER A 90 -18.28 4.12 2.88
C SER A 90 -17.39 3.14 2.13
N VAL A 91 -16.67 2.26 2.83
CA VAL A 91 -15.87 1.18 2.20
C VAL A 91 -16.78 0.25 1.40
N ARG A 92 -17.90 -0.17 1.98
CA ARG A 92 -18.89 -1.00 1.28
C ARG A 92 -19.46 -0.32 0.04
N GLU A 93 -19.75 0.98 0.11
CA GLU A 93 -20.23 1.74 -1.05
C GLU A 93 -19.18 1.85 -2.15
N VAL A 94 -17.92 2.10 -1.79
CA VAL A 94 -16.79 2.13 -2.74
C VAL A 94 -16.62 0.78 -3.42
N LEU A 95 -16.61 -0.32 -2.65
CA LEU A 95 -16.50 -1.67 -3.20
C LEU A 95 -17.69 -2.00 -4.11
N LYS A 96 -18.92 -1.66 -3.70
CA LYS A 96 -20.11 -1.84 -4.53
C LYS A 96 -20.00 -1.07 -5.84
N ARG A 97 -19.51 0.16 -5.80
CA ARG A 97 -19.31 0.99 -7.00
C ARG A 97 -18.21 0.43 -7.90
N LEU A 98 -17.06 0.04 -7.36
CA LEU A 98 -15.99 -0.59 -8.14
C LEU A 98 -16.45 -1.90 -8.79
N CYS A 99 -17.34 -2.64 -8.11
CA CYS A 99 -17.94 -3.86 -8.64
C CYS A 99 -18.91 -3.58 -9.78
N ALA A 100 -19.78 -2.57 -9.62
CA ALA A 100 -20.71 -2.15 -10.67
C ALA A 100 -20.00 -1.66 -11.94
N GLU A 101 -18.83 -1.03 -11.77
CA GLU A 101 -18.02 -0.51 -12.87
C GLU A 101 -17.11 -1.59 -13.48
N GLY A 102 -17.12 -2.82 -12.96
CA GLY A 102 -16.37 -3.96 -13.51
C GLY A 102 -14.88 -3.98 -13.18
N VAL A 103 -14.42 -3.17 -12.22
CA VAL A 103 -13.01 -3.16 -11.80
C VAL A 103 -12.70 -4.30 -10.83
N ILE A 104 -13.65 -4.62 -9.95
CA ILE A 104 -13.54 -5.71 -8.97
C ILE A 104 -14.73 -6.64 -9.10
N THR A 105 -14.55 -7.87 -8.63
CA THR A 105 -15.60 -8.89 -8.58
C THR A 105 -15.86 -9.27 -7.13
N PHE A 106 -17.13 -9.42 -6.78
CA PHE A 106 -17.53 -10.02 -5.50
C PHE A 106 -17.65 -11.54 -5.67
N ASN A 107 -16.84 -12.29 -4.94
CA ASN A 107 -16.80 -13.75 -4.99
C ASN A 107 -17.86 -14.37 -4.05
N ASP A 108 -18.19 -15.64 -4.29
CA ASP A 108 -19.14 -16.41 -3.47
C ASP A 108 -18.69 -16.55 -1.99
N ASP A 109 -17.37 -16.58 -1.78
CA ASP A 109 -16.69 -16.57 -0.47
C ASP A 109 -16.81 -15.22 0.29
N LYS A 110 -17.62 -14.28 -0.19
CA LYS A 110 -17.80 -12.92 0.37
C LYS A 110 -16.53 -12.07 0.38
N SER A 111 -15.54 -12.46 -0.41
CA SER A 111 -14.32 -11.72 -0.67
C SER A 111 -14.42 -10.94 -1.97
N TYR A 112 -13.62 -9.89 -2.08
CA TYR A 112 -13.44 -9.12 -3.30
C TYR A 112 -12.11 -9.49 -3.94
N SER A 113 -12.13 -9.59 -5.25
CA SER A 113 -10.94 -9.80 -6.06
C SER A 113 -10.95 -8.83 -7.23
N LEU A 114 -9.78 -8.58 -7.81
CA LEU A 114 -9.71 -7.77 -9.02
C LEU A 114 -10.41 -8.51 -10.18
N HIS A 115 -11.17 -7.78 -11.00
CA HIS A 115 -11.81 -8.38 -12.16
C HIS A 115 -10.74 -8.83 -13.16
N PRO A 116 -10.89 -9.98 -13.85
CA PRO A 116 -9.86 -10.48 -14.78
C PRO A 116 -9.51 -9.48 -15.89
N GLN A 117 -10.49 -8.71 -16.38
CA GLN A 117 -10.25 -7.62 -17.33
C GLN A 117 -9.37 -6.50 -16.73
N ALA A 118 -9.59 -6.15 -15.47
CA ALA A 118 -8.78 -5.16 -14.77
C ALA A 118 -7.35 -5.68 -14.51
N ALA A 119 -7.22 -6.95 -14.12
CA ALA A 119 -5.92 -7.61 -13.98
C ALA A 119 -5.13 -7.62 -15.31
N ALA A 120 -5.79 -7.89 -16.43
CA ALA A 120 -5.17 -7.87 -17.75
C ALA A 120 -4.65 -6.48 -18.15
N VAL A 121 -5.31 -5.40 -17.71
CA VAL A 121 -4.82 -4.02 -17.93
C VAL A 121 -3.59 -3.73 -17.07
N LEU A 122 -3.54 -4.25 -15.84
CA LEU A 122 -2.37 -4.07 -14.96
C LEU A 122 -1.16 -4.91 -15.37
N ASN A 123 -1.38 -6.03 -16.06
CA ASN A 123 -0.34 -6.98 -16.49
C ASN A 123 0.13 -6.77 -17.95
N ASN A 124 -0.51 -5.87 -18.71
CA ASN A 124 0.02 -5.38 -19.98
C ASN A 124 1.07 -4.28 -19.66
N ASP A 125 2.30 -4.72 -19.42
CA ASP A 125 3.51 -3.89 -19.43
C ASP A 125 4.20 -4.03 -20.80
#